data_AF-A0A0C9TBV4-F1
#
_entry.id   AF-A0A0C9TBV4-F1
#
_cell.length_a   1.000
_cell.length_b   1.000
_cell.length_c   1.000
_cell.angle_alpha   90.00
_cell.angle_beta   90.00
_cell.angle_gamma   90.00
#
_symmetry.space_group_name_H-M   'P 1'
#
loop_
_entity.id
_entity.type
_entity.pdbx_description
1 polymer ?
#
loop_
_entity_poly.entity_id
_entity_poly.type
_entity_poly.pdbx_seq_one_letter_code
_entity_poly.pdbx_strand_id
1 'polypeptide(L)'
;ISLICLNLPASLRYKWENMFLAGIIPGPREPSMEEVDHYIKLVIQSFLELWDPGVFLTRTAKFQAGKVIRCALVPFVADMKGARKTAGTKHCVSCETTHAEVVAGTFLDPKDFKRRTVDDYREKAQQWRHAETIAQRNSLYDRDGIRWTPWLLLPYWDPTRLVVVDPMHALLEGVVATHIRHVYGMDSEKAD
;
A
#
# COMPACT_ATOMS: atom_id res chain seq x y z
N ILE A 1 9.04 -6.96 -6.15
CA ILE A 1 8.03 -6.02 -6.68
C ILE A 1 7.57 -6.55 -8.02
N SER A 2 6.31 -6.95 -8.12
CA SER A 2 5.74 -7.50 -9.35
C SER A 2 4.55 -6.67 -9.78
N LEU A 3 4.38 -6.49 -11.08
CA LEU A 3 3.29 -5.75 -11.70
C LEU A 3 2.38 -6.71 -12.46
N ILE A 4 1.09 -6.43 -12.42
CA ILE A 4 0.05 -7.25 -13.03
C ILE A 4 -0.77 -6.37 -13.95
N CYS A 5 -0.97 -6.82 -15.19
CA CYS A 5 -1.80 -6.10 -16.15
C CYS A 5 -3.29 -6.34 -15.85
N LEU A 6 -3.96 -5.35 -15.27
CA LEU A 6 -5.38 -5.44 -14.94
C LEU A 6 -6.31 -5.47 -16.17
N ASN A 7 -5.79 -5.19 -17.37
CA ASN A 7 -6.55 -5.29 -18.61
C ASN A 7 -6.73 -6.75 -19.07
N LEU A 8 -5.94 -7.69 -18.53
CA LEU A 8 -6.08 -9.12 -18.81
C LEU A 8 -7.21 -9.74 -17.96
N PRO A 9 -7.97 -10.73 -18.46
CA PRO A 9 -8.94 -11.48 -17.66
C PRO A 9 -8.35 -12.04 -16.35
N ALA A 10 -9.16 -12.18 -15.31
CA ALA A 10 -8.71 -12.67 -13.99
C ALA A 10 -8.03 -14.05 -14.07
N SER A 11 -8.52 -14.93 -14.95
CA SER A 11 -7.96 -16.27 -15.22
C SER A 11 -6.58 -16.25 -15.88
N LEU A 12 -6.13 -15.10 -16.41
CA LEU A 12 -4.86 -14.95 -17.12
C LEU A 12 -3.87 -14.08 -16.36
N ARG A 13 -4.33 -13.00 -15.71
CA ARG A 13 -3.45 -11.94 -15.18
C ARG A 13 -2.48 -12.41 -14.08
N TYR A 14 -2.83 -13.45 -13.32
CA TYR A 14 -1.99 -14.02 -12.26
C TYR A 14 -1.15 -15.22 -12.71
N LYS A 15 -1.22 -15.61 -13.99
CA LYS A 15 -0.31 -16.62 -14.52
C LYS A 15 1.09 -16.04 -14.60
N TRP A 16 2.10 -16.86 -14.29
CA TRP A 16 3.49 -16.41 -14.18
C TRP A 16 4.00 -15.78 -15.49
N GLU A 17 3.49 -16.20 -16.66
CA GLU A 17 3.83 -15.64 -17.98
C GLU A 17 3.32 -14.20 -18.16
N ASN A 18 2.31 -13.79 -17.40
CA ASN A 18 1.66 -12.47 -17.50
C ASN A 18 2.02 -11.52 -16.35
N MET A 19 2.91 -11.94 -15.44
CA MET A 19 3.41 -11.11 -14.35
C MET A 19 4.75 -10.49 -14.73
N PHE A 20 4.86 -9.18 -14.57
CA PHE A 20 6.09 -8.46 -14.85
C PHE A 20 6.89 -8.24 -13.56
N LEU A 21 8.10 -8.78 -13.50
CA LEU A 21 9.01 -8.55 -12.38
C LEU A 21 9.67 -7.16 -12.52
N ALA A 22 9.14 -6.17 -11.81
CA ALA A 22 9.63 -4.79 -11.89
C ALA A 22 10.87 -4.53 -11.02
N GLY A 23 11.09 -5.35 -9.98
CA GLY A 23 12.28 -5.20 -9.14
C GLY A 23 12.38 -6.25 -8.06
N ILE A 24 13.63 -6.54 -7.66
CA ILE A 24 13.96 -7.45 -6.57
C ILE A 24 14.62 -6.61 -5.47
N ILE A 25 14.10 -6.71 -4.25
CA ILE A 25 14.75 -6.14 -3.07
C ILE A 25 15.74 -7.19 -2.57
N PRO A 26 17.05 -6.91 -2.57
CA PRO A 26 18.06 -7.88 -2.16
C PRO A 26 17.97 -8.14 -0.64
N GLY A 27 18.16 -9.40 -0.25
CA GLY A 27 18.44 -9.77 1.14
C GLY A 27 19.91 -9.55 1.51
N PRO A 28 20.36 -9.97 2.71
CA PRO A 28 19.66 -10.81 3.69
C PRO A 28 18.86 -10.03 4.73
N ARG A 29 19.07 -8.70 4.84
CA ARG A 29 18.35 -7.84 5.78
C ARG A 29 17.20 -7.15 5.08
N GLU A 30 16.09 -7.04 5.78
CA GLU A 30 14.96 -6.29 5.28
C GLU A 30 15.32 -4.78 5.25
N PRO A 31 15.05 -4.06 4.15
CA PRO A 31 15.31 -2.63 4.08
C PRO A 31 14.50 -1.84 5.11
N SER A 32 15.06 -0.70 5.50
CA SER A 32 14.35 0.33 6.26
C SER A 32 13.18 0.91 5.45
N MET A 33 12.32 1.68 6.11
CA MET A 33 11.16 2.29 5.44
C MET A 33 11.61 3.23 4.32
N GLU A 34 12.63 4.04 4.57
CA GLU A 34 13.21 4.97 3.61
C GLU A 34 13.98 4.26 2.49
N GLU A 35 14.63 3.13 2.77
CA GLU A 35 15.33 2.34 1.76
C GLU A 35 14.36 1.71 0.75
N VAL A 36 13.20 1.23 1.21
CA VAL A 36 12.14 0.70 0.33
C VAL A 36 11.71 1.74 -0.70
N ASP A 37 11.65 3.01 -0.30
CA ASP A 37 11.23 4.10 -1.19
C ASP A 37 12.16 4.24 -2.40
N HIS A 38 13.47 3.96 -2.26
CA HIS A 38 14.39 4.03 -3.39
C HIS A 38 14.03 3.02 -4.50
N TYR A 39 13.62 1.81 -4.14
CA TYR A 39 13.19 0.80 -5.09
C TYR A 39 11.86 1.16 -5.73
N ILE A 40 10.90 1.61 -4.93
CA ILE A 40 9.56 1.97 -5.41
C ILE A 40 9.62 3.18 -6.33
N LYS A 41 10.46 4.18 -6.02
CA LYS A 41 10.58 5.41 -6.79
C LYS A 41 10.91 5.15 -8.27
N LEU A 42 11.74 4.15 -8.57
CA LEU A 42 12.06 3.78 -9.95
C LEU A 42 10.81 3.39 -10.75
N VAL A 43 9.95 2.56 -10.16
CA VAL A 43 8.68 2.16 -10.77
C VAL A 43 7.76 3.37 -10.91
N ILE A 44 7.65 4.19 -9.87
CA ILE A 44 6.79 5.38 -9.88
C ILE A 44 7.20 6.37 -10.97
N GLN A 45 8.50 6.60 -11.17
CA GLN A 45 8.98 7.51 -12.21
C GLN A 45 8.56 7.05 -13.62
N SER A 46 8.69 5.76 -13.93
CA SER A 46 8.19 5.22 -15.20
C SER A 46 6.67 5.41 -15.35
N PHE A 47 5.91 5.26 -14.26
CA PHE A 47 4.45 5.43 -14.30
C PHE A 47 4.00 6.90 -14.35
N LEU A 48 4.84 7.86 -13.97
CA LEU A 48 4.56 9.27 -14.22
C LEU A 48 4.60 9.57 -15.72
N GLU A 49 5.65 9.12 -16.40
CA GLU A 49 5.79 9.28 -17.86
C GLU A 49 4.68 8.54 -18.62
N LEU A 50 4.33 7.33 -18.17
CA LEU A 50 3.23 6.56 -18.75
C LEU A 50 1.85 7.16 -18.45
N TRP A 51 1.68 7.95 -17.39
CA TRP A 51 0.40 8.56 -17.07
C TRP A 51 0.12 9.80 -17.92
N ASP A 52 1.06 10.75 -17.91
CA ASP A 52 0.94 12.02 -18.62
C ASP A 52 2.33 12.53 -19.03
N PRO A 53 2.62 12.68 -20.34
CA PRO A 53 1.69 12.61 -21.47
C PRO A 53 1.29 11.18 -21.90
N GLY A 54 2.01 10.16 -21.43
CA GLY A 54 1.98 8.80 -21.98
C GLY A 54 3.18 8.52 -22.89
N VAL A 55 3.34 7.27 -23.32
CA VAL A 55 4.46 6.84 -24.18
C VAL A 55 3.96 6.49 -25.57
N PHE A 56 4.58 7.05 -26.60
CA PHE A 56 4.28 6.70 -27.99
C PHE A 56 4.99 5.42 -28.40
N LEU A 57 4.22 4.38 -28.70
CA LEU A 57 4.73 3.17 -29.32
C LEU A 57 4.70 3.33 -30.84
N THR A 58 5.84 3.12 -31.50
CA THR A 58 5.96 3.27 -32.97
C THR A 58 5.08 2.30 -33.73
N ARG A 59 4.80 1.12 -33.16
CA ARG A 59 3.95 0.10 -33.76
C ARG A 59 3.33 -0.82 -32.71
N THR A 60 2.08 -1.20 -32.91
CA THR A 60 1.42 -2.28 -32.15
C THR A 60 0.66 -3.20 -33.10
N ALA A 61 0.22 -4.37 -32.63
CA ALA A 61 -0.50 -5.34 -33.47
C ALA A 61 -1.72 -4.76 -34.19
N LYS A 62 -2.45 -3.83 -33.54
CA LYS A 62 -3.64 -3.17 -34.11
C LYS A 62 -3.38 -1.80 -34.74
N PHE A 63 -2.24 -1.17 -34.44
CA PHE A 63 -1.92 0.18 -34.90
C PHE A 63 -0.52 0.20 -35.52
N GLN A 64 -0.46 0.03 -36.84
CA GLN A 64 0.79 0.01 -37.61
C GLN A 64 1.51 1.37 -37.62
N ALA A 65 0.75 2.47 -37.59
CA ALA A 65 1.27 3.84 -37.52
C ALA A 65 1.63 4.28 -36.07
N GLY A 66 1.62 3.35 -35.12
CA GLY A 66 1.87 3.63 -33.72
C GLY A 66 0.67 4.17 -32.96
N LYS A 67 0.84 4.31 -31.64
CA LYS A 67 -0.20 4.82 -30.73
C LYS A 67 0.42 5.27 -29.41
N VAL A 68 -0.09 6.37 -28.85
CA VAL A 68 0.20 6.74 -27.46
C VAL A 68 -0.53 5.79 -26.53
N ILE A 69 0.22 5.15 -25.64
CA ILE A 69 -0.33 4.37 -24.54
C ILE A 69 -0.20 5.15 -23.24
N ARG A 70 -1.17 4.91 -22.35
CA ARG A 70 -1.13 5.39 -20.98
C ARG A 70 -1.30 4.25 -20.01
N CYS A 71 -0.58 4.30 -18.90
CA CYS A 71 -0.68 3.31 -17.82
C CYS A 71 -0.91 4.01 -16.48
N ALA A 72 -1.69 3.34 -15.63
CA ALA A 72 -1.89 3.74 -14.25
C ALA A 72 -1.55 2.56 -13.35
N LEU A 73 -0.95 2.84 -12.18
CA LEU A 73 -0.58 1.83 -11.20
C LEU A 73 -1.67 1.73 -10.13
N VAL A 74 -2.42 0.64 -10.14
CA VAL A 74 -3.52 0.35 -9.19
C VAL A 74 -3.74 -1.16 -9.03
N PRO A 75 -4.38 -1.62 -7.93
CA PRO A 75 -4.04 -1.23 -6.55
C PRO A 75 -2.65 -1.78 -6.15
N PHE A 76 -2.07 -1.21 -5.10
CA PHE A 76 -0.91 -1.83 -4.43
C PHE A 76 -1.41 -2.87 -3.42
N VAL A 77 -0.97 -4.12 -3.61
CA VAL A 77 -1.37 -5.25 -2.76
C VAL A 77 -0.14 -5.79 -2.04
N ALA A 78 -0.21 -5.86 -0.72
CA ALA A 78 0.83 -6.45 0.12
C ALA A 78 0.24 -6.94 1.45
N ASP A 79 0.98 -7.76 2.18
CA ASP A 79 0.67 -8.06 3.57
C ASP A 79 0.66 -6.79 4.43
N MET A 80 0.24 -6.91 5.70
CA MET A 80 0.12 -5.75 6.59
C MET A 80 1.46 -5.04 6.82
N LYS A 81 2.59 -5.77 6.91
CA LYS A 81 3.91 -5.17 7.13
C LYS A 81 4.38 -4.44 5.87
N GLY A 82 4.27 -5.06 4.71
CA GLY A 82 4.61 -4.47 3.42
C GLY A 82 3.76 -3.24 3.12
N ALA A 83 2.45 -3.30 3.37
CA ALA A 83 1.53 -2.18 3.21
C ALA A 83 1.91 -0.97 4.08
N ARG A 84 2.17 -1.18 5.37
CA ARG A 84 2.58 -0.11 6.28
C ARG A 84 3.87 0.56 5.84
N LYS A 85 4.89 -0.25 5.52
CA LYS A 85 6.20 0.24 5.06
C LYS A 85 6.11 1.05 3.77
N THR A 86 5.41 0.52 2.76
CA THR A 86 5.37 1.12 1.41
C THR A 86 4.36 2.25 1.28
N ALA A 87 3.20 2.16 1.92
CA ALA A 87 2.22 3.23 1.92
C ALA A 87 2.74 4.42 2.73
N GLY A 88 3.50 4.15 3.80
CA GLY A 88 3.99 5.16 4.73
C GLY A 88 3.04 5.38 5.89
N THR A 89 2.43 4.30 6.38
CA THR A 89 1.48 4.35 7.50
C THR A 89 1.90 3.46 8.64
N LYS A 90 1.80 3.97 9.87
CA LYS A 90 2.03 3.20 11.10
C LYS A 90 0.81 2.34 11.47
N HIS A 91 -0.37 2.88 11.21
CA HIS A 91 -1.68 2.31 11.56
C HIS A 91 -2.48 1.95 10.30
N CYS A 92 -3.80 1.84 10.45
CA CYS A 92 -4.73 1.65 9.35
C CYS A 92 -4.55 2.75 8.28
N VAL A 93 -4.45 2.35 7.01
CA VAL A 93 -4.33 3.31 5.90
C VAL A 93 -5.66 4.02 5.60
N SER A 94 -6.79 3.35 5.85
CA SER A 94 -8.14 3.85 5.54
C SER A 94 -8.83 4.56 6.70
N CYS A 95 -8.33 4.40 7.92
CA CYS A 95 -8.98 4.86 9.14
C CYS A 95 -7.98 5.51 10.09
N GLU A 96 -8.48 6.46 10.89
CA GLU A 96 -7.66 7.17 11.88
C GLU A 96 -7.49 6.39 13.18
N THR A 97 -8.11 5.22 13.28
CA THR A 97 -8.13 4.39 14.48
C THR A 97 -6.72 3.99 14.91
N THR A 98 -6.44 4.21 16.18
CA THR A 98 -5.21 3.83 16.86
C THR A 98 -5.30 2.39 17.38
N HIS A 99 -4.14 1.79 17.65
CA HIS A 99 -4.10 0.46 18.27
C HIS A 99 -4.81 0.43 19.63
N ALA A 100 -4.71 1.51 20.42
CA ALA A 100 -5.34 1.60 21.74
C ALA A 100 -6.87 1.54 21.65
N GLU A 101 -7.46 2.23 20.69
CA GLU A 101 -8.91 2.21 20.45
C GLU A 101 -9.41 0.84 19.98
N VAL A 102 -8.63 0.14 19.13
CA VAL A 102 -8.96 -1.24 18.73
C VAL A 102 -8.93 -2.19 19.93
N VAL A 103 -7.90 -2.10 20.77
CA VAL A 103 -7.75 -2.95 21.96
C VAL A 103 -8.82 -2.66 23.02
N ALA A 104 -9.24 -1.40 23.15
CA ALA A 104 -10.33 -1.03 24.06
C ALA A 104 -11.69 -1.62 23.65
N GLY A 105 -11.83 -2.15 22.42
CA GLY A 105 -13.06 -2.76 21.93
C GLY A 105 -14.22 -1.77 21.78
N THR A 106 -13.94 -0.47 21.75
CA THR A 106 -14.95 0.59 21.70
C THR A 106 -15.73 0.63 20.38
N PHE A 107 -15.23 0.00 19.32
CA PHE A 107 -15.81 0.07 17.99
C PHE A 107 -15.89 -1.33 17.35
N LEU A 108 -17.10 -1.89 17.33
CA LEU A 108 -17.40 -3.15 16.63
C LEU A 108 -18.06 -2.91 15.25
N ASP A 109 -18.70 -1.75 15.04
CA ASP A 109 -19.31 -1.39 13.75
C ASP A 109 -18.31 -0.62 12.87
N PRO A 110 -17.96 -1.11 11.66
CA PRO A 110 -17.17 -0.39 10.66
C PRO A 110 -17.61 1.05 10.37
N LYS A 111 -18.87 1.40 10.63
CA LYS A 111 -19.41 2.76 10.45
C LYS A 111 -18.90 3.77 11.47
N ASP A 112 -18.51 3.31 12.65
CA ASP A 112 -18.01 4.18 13.71
C ASP A 112 -16.54 4.58 13.48
N PHE A 113 -15.86 3.91 12.54
CA PHE A 113 -14.49 4.20 12.21
C PHE A 113 -14.39 5.53 11.45
N LYS A 114 -13.74 6.51 12.08
CA LYS A 114 -13.37 7.75 11.42
C LYS A 114 -12.45 7.45 10.22
N ARG A 115 -12.97 7.67 9.02
CA ARG A 115 -12.26 7.43 7.76
C ARG A 115 -11.27 8.54 7.50
N ARG A 116 -10.07 8.16 7.07
CA ARG A 116 -9.04 9.11 6.66
C ARG A 116 -9.35 9.64 5.27
N THR A 117 -9.11 10.93 5.04
CA THR A 117 -9.22 11.53 3.70
C THR A 117 -7.86 11.57 3.01
N VAL A 118 -7.86 11.56 1.68
CA VAL A 118 -6.62 11.69 0.90
C VAL A 118 -5.94 13.05 1.12
N ASP A 119 -6.72 14.11 1.37
CA ASP A 119 -6.20 15.45 1.60
C ASP A 119 -5.46 15.54 2.95
N ASP A 120 -6.07 15.03 4.02
CA ASP A 120 -5.42 14.92 5.34
C ASP A 120 -4.14 14.08 5.26
N TYR A 121 -4.20 12.98 4.50
CA TYR A 121 -3.03 12.14 4.27
C TYR A 121 -1.90 12.91 3.60
N ARG A 122 -2.20 13.60 2.50
CA ARG A 122 -1.23 14.36 1.71
C ARG A 122 -0.65 15.50 2.53
N GLU A 123 -1.46 16.22 3.29
CA GLU A 123 -1.00 17.31 4.16
C GLU A 123 0.02 16.80 5.19
N LYS A 124 -0.34 15.79 5.98
CA LYS A 124 0.54 15.19 7.00
C LYS A 124 1.82 14.61 6.39
N ALA A 125 1.70 13.94 5.25
CA ALA A 125 2.86 13.44 4.52
C ALA A 125 3.80 14.58 4.07
N GLN A 126 3.25 15.70 3.59
CA GLN A 126 4.08 16.85 3.19
C GLN A 126 4.73 17.53 4.40
N GLN A 127 4.02 17.66 5.52
CA GLN A 127 4.60 18.15 6.78
C GLN A 127 5.79 17.27 7.20
N TRP A 128 5.64 15.94 7.15
CA TRP A 128 6.73 15.00 7.42
C TRP A 128 7.90 15.16 6.43
N ARG A 129 7.61 15.33 5.13
CA ARG A 129 8.64 15.51 4.11
C ARG A 129 9.47 16.78 4.33
N HIS A 130 8.79 17.88 4.63
CA HIS A 130 9.40 19.21 4.79
C HIS A 130 10.04 19.43 6.17
N ALA A 131 9.81 18.54 7.14
CA ALA A 131 10.51 18.58 8.41
C ALA A 131 12.04 18.52 8.21
N GLU A 132 12.76 19.42 8.87
CA GLU A 132 14.20 19.66 8.67
C GLU A 132 15.07 18.64 9.39
N THR A 133 14.56 18.07 10.49
CA THR A 133 15.32 17.15 11.34
C THR A 133 14.68 15.77 11.41
N ILE A 134 15.52 14.75 11.60
CA ILE A 134 15.07 13.37 11.82
C ILE A 134 14.19 13.29 13.08
N ALA A 135 14.54 14.03 14.14
CA ALA A 135 13.74 14.09 15.37
C ALA A 135 12.32 14.62 15.11
N GLN A 136 12.18 15.68 14.30
CA GLN A 136 10.88 16.22 13.93
C GLN A 136 10.08 15.24 13.07
N ARG A 137 10.72 14.56 12.10
CA ARG A 137 10.09 13.50 11.31
C ARG A 137 9.57 12.36 12.17
N ASN A 138 10.36 11.92 13.14
CA ASN A 138 9.96 10.86 14.07
C ASN A 138 8.77 11.30 14.92
N SER A 139 8.81 12.53 15.47
CA SER A 139 7.69 13.08 16.24
C SER A 139 6.39 13.18 15.44
N LEU A 140 6.47 13.65 14.18
CA LEU A 140 5.31 13.71 13.29
C LEU A 140 4.79 12.30 12.95
N TYR A 141 5.68 11.36 12.66
CA TYR A 141 5.29 9.98 12.36
C TYR A 141 4.67 9.27 13.57
N ASP A 142 5.16 9.54 14.77
CA ASP A 142 4.59 8.98 16.00
C ASP A 142 3.23 9.56 16.35
N ARG A 143 3.03 10.86 16.10
CA ARG A 143 1.76 11.55 16.33
C ARG A 143 0.70 11.16 15.29
N ASP A 144 1.03 11.27 14.01
CA ASP A 144 0.06 11.19 12.92
C ASP A 144 -0.02 9.81 12.26
N GLY A 145 1.03 9.00 12.45
CA GLY A 145 1.17 7.70 11.82
C GLY A 145 1.39 7.76 10.31
N ILE A 146 1.76 8.92 9.75
CA ILE A 146 1.97 9.11 8.30
C ILE A 146 3.38 9.63 8.03
N ARG A 147 4.03 9.04 7.01
CA ARG A 147 5.22 9.56 6.37
C ARG A 147 5.00 9.75 4.88
N TRP A 148 5.85 10.57 4.27
CA TRP A 148 5.85 10.71 2.81
C TRP A 148 6.44 9.48 2.13
N THR A 149 5.84 9.07 1.01
CA THR A 149 6.34 7.98 0.16
C THR A 149 6.29 8.37 -1.32
N PRO A 150 7.12 7.77 -2.19
CA PRO A 150 7.15 8.05 -3.62
C PRO A 150 5.80 7.91 -4.32
N TRP A 151 4.91 7.07 -3.80
CA TRP A 151 3.55 6.91 -4.32
C TRP A 151 2.79 8.23 -4.48
N LEU A 152 3.02 9.19 -3.58
CA LEU A 152 2.34 10.50 -3.61
C LEU A 152 2.76 11.39 -4.79
N LEU A 153 3.80 11.00 -5.54
CA LEU A 153 4.15 11.65 -6.81
C LEU A 153 3.10 11.39 -7.89
N LEU A 154 2.43 10.22 -7.86
CA LEU A 154 1.35 9.91 -8.81
C LEU A 154 0.15 10.82 -8.53
N PRO A 155 -0.34 11.61 -9.52
CA PRO A 155 -1.42 12.57 -9.29
C PRO A 155 -2.74 11.93 -8.86
N TYR A 156 -3.02 10.73 -9.37
CA TYR A 156 -4.25 9.98 -9.11
C TYR A 156 -4.16 9.06 -7.88
N TRP A 157 -3.00 9.02 -7.19
CA TRP A 157 -2.81 8.08 -6.10
C TRP A 157 -3.55 8.53 -4.84
N ASP A 158 -4.43 7.65 -4.36
CA ASP A 158 -5.11 7.74 -3.09
C ASP A 158 -4.77 6.51 -2.23
N PRO A 159 -3.89 6.64 -1.23
CA PRO A 159 -3.48 5.51 -0.40
C PRO A 159 -4.65 4.93 0.40
N THR A 160 -5.66 5.72 0.74
CA THR A 160 -6.81 5.27 1.56
C THR A 160 -7.69 4.27 0.82
N ARG A 161 -7.60 4.23 -0.52
CA ARG A 161 -8.40 3.38 -1.42
C ARG A 161 -7.56 2.39 -2.24
N LEU A 162 -6.31 2.73 -2.56
CA LEU A 162 -5.48 1.96 -3.49
C LEU A 162 -4.45 1.08 -2.79
N VAL A 163 -4.29 1.20 -1.46
CA VAL A 163 -3.50 0.25 -0.67
C VAL A 163 -4.43 -0.84 -0.16
N VAL A 164 -4.22 -2.05 -0.64
CA VAL A 164 -5.00 -3.25 -0.27
C VAL A 164 -4.11 -4.16 0.56
N VAL A 165 -4.54 -4.43 1.79
CA VAL A 165 -3.89 -5.43 2.63
C VAL A 165 -4.35 -6.81 2.17
N ASP A 166 -3.40 -7.65 1.77
CA ASP A 166 -3.67 -9.02 1.33
C ASP A 166 -4.23 -9.85 2.50
N PRO A 167 -5.47 -10.37 2.39
CA PRO A 167 -6.07 -11.17 3.45
C PRO A 167 -5.46 -12.56 3.57
N MET A 168 -4.59 -13.01 2.65
CA MET A 168 -3.99 -14.35 2.69
C MET A 168 -3.35 -14.66 4.05
N HIS A 169 -2.53 -13.74 4.58
CA HIS A 169 -1.89 -13.91 5.89
C HIS A 169 -2.91 -13.78 7.04
N ALA A 170 -3.98 -13.01 6.85
CA ALA A 170 -5.02 -12.85 7.86
C ALA A 170 -5.88 -14.12 8.01
N LEU A 171 -6.33 -14.66 6.89
CA LEU A 171 -7.30 -15.75 6.80
C LEU A 171 -6.64 -17.13 6.75
N LEU A 172 -5.57 -17.30 5.96
CA LEU A 172 -4.96 -18.61 5.71
C LEU A 172 -3.76 -18.90 6.62
N GLU A 173 -3.06 -17.88 7.12
CA GLU A 173 -1.92 -18.07 8.03
C GLU A 173 -2.29 -17.93 9.53
N GLY A 174 -3.59 -17.98 9.84
CA GLY A 174 -4.06 -18.19 11.22
C GLY A 174 -4.07 -16.96 12.13
N VAL A 175 -3.87 -15.74 11.61
CA VAL A 175 -3.99 -14.50 12.40
C VAL A 175 -5.41 -14.34 12.93
N VAL A 176 -6.44 -14.58 12.10
CA VAL A 176 -7.84 -14.53 12.55
C VAL A 176 -8.14 -15.62 13.59
N ALA A 177 -7.63 -16.83 13.39
CA ALA A 177 -7.81 -17.91 14.37
C ALA A 177 -7.16 -17.57 15.73
N THR A 178 -5.94 -17.02 15.70
CA THR A 178 -5.23 -16.51 16.88
C THR A 178 -6.04 -15.41 17.57
N HIS A 179 -6.58 -14.45 16.80
CA HIS A 179 -7.35 -13.35 17.35
C HIS A 179 -8.63 -13.83 18.03
N ILE A 180 -9.37 -14.73 17.37
CA ILE A 180 -10.61 -15.32 17.89
C ILE A 180 -10.35 -16.11 19.17
N ARG A 181 -9.38 -17.04 19.15
CA ARG A 181 -9.14 -17.96 20.27
C ARG A 181 -8.40 -17.30 21.44
N HIS A 182 -7.42 -16.46 21.15
CA HIS A 182 -6.51 -15.94 22.18
C HIS A 182 -6.77 -14.49 22.58
N VAL A 183 -7.22 -13.63 21.65
CA VAL A 183 -7.52 -12.22 21.98
C VAL A 183 -8.94 -12.08 22.48
N TYR A 184 -9.93 -12.65 21.78
CA TYR A 184 -11.32 -12.65 22.22
C TYR A 184 -11.66 -13.79 23.18
N GLY A 185 -10.74 -14.73 23.41
CA GLY A 185 -10.95 -15.83 24.34
C GLY A 185 -12.04 -16.82 23.93
N MET A 186 -12.45 -16.82 22.65
CA MET A 186 -13.50 -17.69 22.12
C MET A 186 -12.89 -19.03 21.70
N ASP A 187 -12.28 -19.73 22.66
CA ASP A 187 -11.73 -21.06 22.47
C ASP A 187 -12.60 -22.08 23.19
N SER A 188 -13.05 -23.11 22.48
CA SER A 188 -13.94 -24.14 23.03
C SER A 188 -13.29 -24.97 24.13
N GLU A 189 -11.96 -24.96 24.22
CA GLU A 189 -11.20 -25.65 25.28
C GLU A 189 -11.06 -24.81 26.57
N LYS A 190 -11.49 -23.54 26.57
CA LYS A 190 -11.41 -22.63 27.74
C LYS A 190 -12.78 -22.26 28.33
N ALA A 191 -13.86 -22.89 27.87
CA ALA A 191 -15.19 -22.67 28.43
C ALA A 191 -15.36 -23.46 29.73
N ASP A 192 -15.02 -22.83 30.86
CA ASP A 192 -15.50 -23.16 32.20
C ASP A 192 -16.69 -22.25 32.57
#